data_AF-A0A8H7WU88-F1
#
_entry.id   AF-A0A8H7WU88-F1
#
_cell.length_a   1.000
_cell.length_b   1.000
_cell.length_c   1.000
_cell.angle_alpha   90.00
_cell.angle_beta   90.00
_cell.angle_gamma   90.00
#
_symmetry.space_group_name_H-M   'P 1'
#
loop_
_entity.id
_entity.type
_entity.pdbx_description
1 polymer ?
#
loop_
_entity_poly.entity_id
_entity_poly.type
_entity_poly.pdbx_seq_one_letter_code
_entity_poly.pdbx_strand_id
1 'polypeptide(L)'
;MALEITNIPHTTLFSYPVIHELAATLDSFKQNYAFSPVVVLQAHGDKTPIWLIHSGLGEILIFMNLARYLNDRPVYAVRARGFDGEPHFTSLDELITTYHSAIKRKQPEGPYAIAGYAFGGIPAVKNYDWYRVVLLLASFVGLIKEDYAISYLPEARQSSHEKVLDHIMSIAPQLRLQQLGMNKESINNWAYIALFMKRSLWDYDPKGMVKCMDVFYTVPVAGYGQATNVEDWFTGYISKWDAFVKGGAKYHLVEGSHKTMISPPNVKSFPKFFKTVLEERGL
;
A
#
# COMPACT_ATOMS: atom_id res chain seq x y z
N MET A 1 -8.54 22.12 29.26
CA MET A 1 -9.63 21.70 28.36
C MET A 1 -9.20 20.36 27.78
N ALA A 2 -9.84 19.25 28.16
CA ALA A 2 -9.52 17.96 27.56
C ALA A 2 -10.12 17.95 26.15
N LEU A 3 -9.30 17.76 25.13
CA LEU A 3 -9.79 17.49 23.79
C LEU A 3 -10.51 16.13 23.90
N GLU A 4 -11.85 16.09 23.82
CA GLU A 4 -12.66 14.85 23.86
C GLU A 4 -12.48 13.99 22.58
N ILE A 5 -11.25 13.90 22.09
CA ILE A 5 -10.86 13.20 20.86
C ILE A 5 -10.20 11.89 21.29
N THR A 6 -10.92 10.78 21.13
CA THR A 6 -10.45 9.44 21.51
C THR A 6 -9.64 8.75 20.42
N ASN A 7 -9.74 9.21 19.17
CA ASN A 7 -8.98 8.71 18.03
C ASN A 7 -8.70 9.83 17.01
N ILE A 8 -7.48 9.86 16.50
CA ILE A 8 -7.04 10.76 15.41
C ILE A 8 -6.55 9.87 14.26
N PRO A 9 -7.08 10.01 13.03
CA PRO A 9 -6.52 9.30 11.89
C PRO A 9 -5.02 9.57 11.76
N HIS A 10 -4.21 8.52 11.63
CA HIS A 10 -2.75 8.67 11.47
C HIS A 10 -2.39 9.55 10.26
N THR A 11 -3.23 9.55 9.22
CA THR A 11 -3.10 10.40 8.03
C THR A 11 -3.15 11.89 8.34
N THR A 12 -3.86 12.29 9.40
CA THR A 12 -3.92 13.67 9.90
C THR A 12 -2.58 14.11 10.46
N LEU A 13 -1.91 13.25 11.24
CA LEU A 13 -0.58 13.53 11.79
C LEU A 13 0.44 13.77 10.67
N PHE A 14 0.32 13.06 9.55
CA PHE A 14 1.22 13.24 8.40
C PHE A 14 0.90 14.48 7.57
N SER A 15 -0.39 14.78 7.40
CA SER A 15 -0.82 15.95 6.64
C SER A 15 -0.55 17.26 7.39
N TYR A 16 -0.49 17.20 8.73
CA TYR A 16 -0.26 18.33 9.63
C TYR A 16 0.79 17.96 10.69
N PRO A 17 2.08 17.86 10.32
CA PRO A 17 3.14 17.44 11.24
C PRO A 17 3.52 18.53 12.26
N VAL A 18 2.98 19.75 12.10
CA VAL A 18 3.25 20.89 12.96
C VAL A 18 2.17 21.00 14.03
N ILE A 19 2.55 21.01 15.32
CA ILE A 19 1.62 20.92 16.47
C ILE A 19 0.49 21.95 16.41
N HIS A 20 0.76 23.19 16.00
CA HIS A 20 -0.28 24.22 15.94
C HIS A 20 -1.24 24.03 14.75
N GLU A 21 -0.76 23.54 13.61
CA GLU A 21 -1.60 23.20 12.44
C GLU A 21 -2.44 21.96 12.75
N LEU A 22 -1.86 20.98 13.44
CA LEU A 22 -2.57 19.80 13.93
C LEU A 22 -3.67 20.22 14.89
N ALA A 23 -3.38 21.05 15.89
CA ALA A 23 -4.37 21.55 16.84
C ALA A 23 -5.53 22.29 16.15
N ALA A 24 -5.22 23.19 15.22
CA ALA A 24 -6.24 23.89 14.42
C ALA A 24 -7.09 22.93 13.58
N THR A 25 -6.49 21.85 13.06
CA THR A 25 -7.21 20.82 12.30
C THR A 25 -8.09 19.97 13.23
N LEU A 26 -7.61 19.63 14.43
CA LEU A 26 -8.36 18.87 15.44
C LEU A 26 -9.66 19.56 15.85
N ASP A 27 -9.69 20.89 15.90
CA ASP A 27 -10.90 21.65 16.16
C ASP A 27 -11.94 21.54 15.02
N SER A 28 -11.48 21.29 13.79
CA SER A 28 -12.34 21.10 12.60
C SER A 28 -12.93 19.68 12.44
N PHE A 29 -12.39 18.67 13.15
CA PHE A 29 -12.91 17.28 13.10
C PHE A 29 -14.35 17.13 13.62
N LYS A 30 -14.90 18.16 14.26
CA LYS A 30 -16.30 18.19 14.68
C LYS A 30 -17.29 18.39 13.52
N GLN A 31 -16.81 18.64 12.29
CA GLN A 31 -17.66 18.82 11.10
C GLN A 31 -17.44 17.71 10.06
N ASN A 32 -18.53 17.26 9.43
CA ASN A 32 -18.60 16.19 8.42
C ASN A 32 -17.39 16.15 7.48
N TYR A 33 -16.44 15.25 7.76
CA TYR A 33 -15.20 15.14 7.00
C TYR A 33 -15.47 14.50 5.63
N ALA A 34 -15.27 15.25 4.54
CA ALA A 34 -15.30 14.67 3.20
C ALA A 34 -14.02 13.84 2.97
N PHE A 35 -14.18 12.57 2.60
CA PHE A 35 -13.05 11.68 2.32
C PHE A 35 -12.12 12.27 1.24
N SER A 36 -10.83 12.36 1.55
CA SER A 36 -9.77 12.63 0.58
C SER A 36 -8.83 11.42 0.54
N PRO A 37 -8.64 10.77 -0.63
CA PRO A 37 -7.70 9.67 -0.74
C PRO A 37 -6.24 10.15 -0.73
N VAL A 38 -5.99 11.44 -0.94
CA VAL A 38 -4.63 12.00 -1.05
C VAL A 38 -4.11 12.41 0.31
N VAL A 39 -2.99 11.83 0.71
CA VAL A 39 -2.22 12.17 1.90
C VAL A 39 -0.90 12.79 1.45
N VAL A 40 -0.54 13.92 2.05
CA VAL A 40 0.74 14.58 1.78
C VAL A 40 1.78 13.97 2.71
N LEU A 41 2.78 13.28 2.14
CA LEU A 41 3.88 12.71 2.93
C LEU A 41 5.06 13.69 3.04
N GLN A 42 5.23 14.51 2.01
CA GLN A 42 6.21 15.58 1.91
C GLN A 42 5.60 16.62 0.96
N ALA A 43 5.70 17.91 1.29
CA ALA A 43 5.07 18.99 0.50
C ALA A 43 6.05 19.93 -0.25
N HIS A 44 7.36 19.73 -0.11
CA HIS A 44 8.37 20.72 -0.49
C HIS A 44 9.19 20.28 -1.71
N GLY A 45 10.01 21.20 -2.24
CA GLY A 45 10.80 20.94 -3.43
C GLY A 45 10.05 21.29 -4.72
N ASP A 46 10.79 21.34 -5.81
CA ASP A 46 10.38 21.91 -7.10
C ASP A 46 10.44 20.90 -8.26
N LYS A 47 11.02 19.72 -8.03
CA LYS A 47 11.01 18.62 -8.99
C LYS A 47 9.62 17.99 -9.13
N THR A 48 9.46 17.12 -10.13
CA THR A 48 8.17 16.52 -10.49
C THR A 48 7.57 15.77 -9.29
N PRO A 49 6.31 16.07 -8.89
CA PRO A 49 5.63 15.37 -7.81
C PRO A 49 5.51 13.87 -8.06
N ILE A 50 5.64 13.07 -6.99
CA ILE A 50 5.44 11.62 -7.05
C ILE A 50 4.16 11.23 -6.35
N TRP A 51 3.37 10.43 -7.05
CA TRP A 51 2.13 9.83 -6.58
C TRP A 51 2.34 8.35 -6.24
N LEU A 52 2.28 8.01 -4.96
CA LEU A 52 2.45 6.67 -4.43
C LEU A 52 1.08 6.01 -4.21
N ILE A 53 0.73 5.05 -5.06
CA ILE A 53 -0.52 4.30 -4.94
C ILE A 53 -0.34 3.20 -3.90
N HIS A 54 -1.27 3.12 -2.94
CA HIS A 54 -1.24 2.15 -1.83
C HIS A 54 -0.98 0.70 -2.27
N SER A 55 -0.54 -0.10 -1.30
CA SER A 55 -0.35 -1.54 -1.50
C SER A 55 -1.67 -2.32 -1.62
N GLY A 56 -1.60 -3.63 -1.81
CA GLY A 56 -2.81 -4.49 -1.84
C GLY A 56 -3.54 -4.59 -0.51
N LEU A 57 -2.98 -3.98 0.55
CA LEU A 57 -3.63 -3.81 1.83
C LEU A 57 -4.40 -2.48 1.93
N GLY A 58 -4.37 -1.60 0.91
CA GLY A 58 -5.11 -0.32 0.92
C GLY A 58 -4.43 0.83 1.67
N GLU A 59 -3.34 0.52 2.36
CA GLU A 59 -2.65 1.41 3.31
C GLU A 59 -1.32 1.94 2.70
N ILE A 60 -0.86 3.11 3.15
CA ILE A 60 0.25 3.93 2.64
C ILE A 60 1.49 4.07 3.57
N LEU A 61 1.44 3.64 4.84
CA LEU A 61 2.54 3.71 5.83
C LEU A 61 3.82 3.06 5.32
N ILE A 62 3.71 2.06 4.44
CA ILE A 62 4.86 1.41 3.80
C ILE A 62 5.75 2.42 3.04
N PHE A 63 5.19 3.54 2.59
CA PHE A 63 5.91 4.60 1.88
C PHE A 63 6.58 5.63 2.79
N MET A 64 6.33 5.64 4.10
CA MET A 64 6.91 6.64 5.00
C MET A 64 8.44 6.64 4.95
N ASN A 65 9.06 5.46 4.92
CA ASN A 65 10.51 5.35 4.83
C ASN A 65 11.02 5.90 3.51
N LEU A 66 10.36 5.61 2.40
CA LEU A 66 10.71 6.10 1.07
C LEU A 66 10.58 7.63 0.98
N ALA A 67 9.48 8.19 1.46
CA ALA A 67 9.21 9.63 1.40
C ALA A 67 10.28 10.47 2.11
N ARG A 68 10.86 9.97 3.21
CA ARG A 68 11.95 10.66 3.93
C ARG A 68 13.23 10.86 3.10
N TYR A 69 13.42 10.12 2.01
CA TYR A 69 14.57 10.27 1.11
C TYR A 69 14.28 11.15 -0.11
N LEU A 70 13.02 11.52 -0.32
CA LEU A 70 12.54 12.33 -1.44
C LEU A 70 12.23 13.74 -0.95
N ASN A 71 13.28 14.53 -0.73
CA ASN A 71 13.19 15.88 -0.17
C ASN A 71 13.27 17.01 -1.22
N ASP A 72 13.43 16.66 -2.50
CA ASP A 72 13.58 17.58 -3.62
C ASP A 72 12.30 17.76 -4.45
N ARG A 73 11.22 17.07 -4.09
CA ARG A 73 9.93 17.06 -4.79
C ARG A 73 8.77 16.79 -3.84
N PRO A 74 7.55 17.27 -4.14
CA PRO A 74 6.34 16.86 -3.45
C PRO A 74 6.11 15.35 -3.54
N VAL A 75 5.74 14.71 -2.42
CA VAL A 75 5.38 13.29 -2.36
C VAL A 75 3.97 13.14 -1.80
N TYR A 76 3.09 12.61 -2.64
CA TYR A 76 1.72 12.32 -2.31
C TYR A 76 1.49 10.82 -2.28
N ALA A 77 0.76 10.34 -1.28
CA ALA A 77 0.29 8.96 -1.23
C ALA A 77 -1.23 8.90 -1.40
N VAL A 78 -1.72 7.90 -2.10
CA VAL A 78 -3.14 7.68 -2.35
C VAL A 78 -3.57 6.47 -1.55
N ARG A 79 -4.38 6.67 -0.50
CA ARG A 79 -4.92 5.64 0.39
C ARG A 79 -6.30 5.17 -0.03
N ALA A 80 -6.66 3.96 0.37
CA ALA A 80 -8.03 3.49 0.31
C ALA A 80 -8.91 4.10 1.41
N ARG A 81 -10.23 4.09 1.17
CA ARG A 81 -11.25 4.41 2.16
C ARG A 81 -11.59 3.21 3.03
N GLY A 82 -12.15 3.45 4.21
CA GLY A 82 -12.63 2.42 5.12
C GLY A 82 -11.87 2.33 6.43
N PHE A 83 -10.74 3.02 6.55
CA PHE A 83 -9.91 2.98 7.75
C PHE A 83 -10.43 3.89 8.86
N ASP A 84 -11.13 4.97 8.51
CA ASP A 84 -11.55 6.02 9.43
C ASP A 84 -13.10 6.14 9.45
N GLY A 85 -13.80 5.01 9.32
CA GLY A 85 -15.27 4.95 9.31
C GLY A 85 -15.92 5.28 7.96
N GLU A 86 -15.13 5.48 6.90
CA GLU A 86 -15.67 5.69 5.57
C GLU A 86 -16.30 4.39 5.01
N PRO A 87 -17.31 4.45 4.14
CA PRO A 87 -17.84 3.23 3.49
C PRO A 87 -16.75 2.58 2.62
N HIS A 88 -16.74 1.25 2.47
CA HIS A 88 -15.80 0.56 1.56
C HIS A 88 -16.11 0.82 0.09
N PHE A 89 -15.09 0.78 -0.77
CA PHE A 89 -15.29 0.78 -2.22
C PHE A 89 -16.12 -0.43 -2.65
N THR A 90 -17.00 -0.22 -3.62
CA THR A 90 -17.89 -1.26 -4.15
C THR A 90 -17.49 -1.75 -5.54
N SER A 91 -16.68 -0.97 -6.27
CA SER A 91 -16.17 -1.35 -7.58
C SER A 91 -14.79 -0.76 -7.86
N LEU A 92 -14.05 -1.40 -8.78
CA LEU A 92 -12.76 -0.89 -9.25
C LEU A 92 -12.91 0.48 -9.93
N ASP A 93 -13.98 0.68 -10.70
CA ASP A 93 -14.26 1.95 -11.38
C ASP A 93 -14.48 3.09 -10.40
N GLU A 94 -15.18 2.83 -9.28
CA GLU A 94 -15.38 3.80 -8.21
C GLU A 94 -14.04 4.21 -7.58
N LEU A 95 -13.18 3.23 -7.30
CA LEU A 95 -11.83 3.46 -6.77
C LEU A 95 -10.99 4.29 -7.73
N ILE A 96 -10.90 3.87 -9.00
CA ILE A 96 -10.10 4.55 -10.03
C ILE A 96 -10.61 5.98 -10.25
N THR A 97 -11.92 6.17 -10.37
CA THR A 97 -12.53 7.50 -10.56
C THR A 97 -12.22 8.40 -9.38
N THR A 98 -12.36 7.90 -8.15
CA THR A 98 -12.06 8.65 -6.92
C THR A 98 -10.60 9.10 -6.90
N TYR A 99 -9.66 8.21 -7.25
CA TYR A 99 -8.23 8.50 -7.25
C TYR A 99 -7.87 9.47 -8.37
N HIS A 100 -8.33 9.21 -9.59
CA HIS A 100 -8.11 10.07 -10.75
C HIS A 100 -8.60 11.50 -10.48
N SER A 101 -9.84 11.66 -10.01
CA SER A 101 -10.38 12.98 -9.70
C SER A 101 -9.58 13.69 -8.61
N ALA A 102 -9.12 12.98 -7.58
CA ALA A 102 -8.31 13.60 -6.52
C ALA A 102 -6.92 14.02 -7.02
N ILE A 103 -6.26 13.19 -7.83
CA ILE A 103 -4.98 13.51 -8.47
C ILE A 103 -5.13 14.72 -9.39
N LYS A 104 -6.13 14.73 -10.28
CA LYS A 104 -6.38 15.83 -11.22
C LYS A 104 -6.74 17.14 -10.55
N ARG A 105 -7.46 17.12 -9.42
CA ARG A 105 -7.76 18.34 -8.65
C ARG A 105 -6.49 18.96 -8.07
N LYS A 106 -5.54 18.16 -7.60
CA LYS A 106 -4.31 18.65 -6.98
C LYS A 106 -3.21 18.95 -7.99
N GLN A 107 -3.13 18.18 -9.06
CA GLN A 107 -2.21 18.36 -10.18
C GLN A 107 -2.98 18.31 -11.51
N PRO A 108 -3.47 19.46 -12.01
CA PRO A 108 -4.27 19.52 -13.24
C PRO A 108 -3.49 19.16 -14.51
N GLU A 109 -2.18 19.38 -14.53
CA GLU A 109 -1.32 19.15 -15.69
C GLU A 109 -0.10 18.29 -15.36
N GLY A 110 0.42 17.60 -16.38
CA GLY A 110 1.61 16.75 -16.25
C GLY A 110 2.92 17.54 -16.16
N PRO A 111 4.06 16.85 -16.03
CA PRO A 111 4.21 15.39 -16.08
C PRO A 111 3.72 14.68 -14.81
N TYR A 112 3.14 13.48 -14.97
CA TYR A 112 2.74 12.62 -13.84
C TYR A 112 3.79 11.53 -13.61
N ALA A 113 4.39 11.53 -12.42
CA ALA A 113 5.16 10.39 -11.92
C ALA A 113 4.29 9.61 -10.93
N ILE A 114 3.89 8.40 -11.31
CA ILE A 114 3.06 7.51 -10.49
C ILE A 114 3.86 6.24 -10.21
N ALA A 115 3.94 5.85 -8.95
CA ALA A 115 4.55 4.60 -8.53
C ALA A 115 3.57 3.81 -7.65
N GLY A 116 3.62 2.49 -7.77
CA GLY A 116 2.81 1.57 -6.96
C GLY A 116 3.68 0.49 -6.34
N TYR A 117 3.22 -0.07 -5.22
CA TYR A 117 3.89 -1.18 -4.54
C TYR A 117 2.93 -2.37 -4.42
N ALA A 118 3.43 -3.58 -4.70
CA ALA A 118 2.71 -4.86 -4.62
C ALA A 118 1.47 -5.00 -5.51
N PHE A 119 0.41 -4.27 -5.20
CA PHE A 119 -0.87 -4.29 -5.90
C PHE A 119 -0.91 -3.37 -7.11
N GLY A 120 -0.11 -2.29 -7.10
CA GLY A 120 0.04 -1.42 -8.26
C GLY A 120 0.84 -2.02 -9.43
N GLY A 121 1.23 -3.31 -9.39
CA GLY A 121 2.16 -3.89 -10.38
C GLY A 121 2.25 -5.42 -10.47
N ILE A 122 1.26 -6.20 -10.00
CA ILE A 122 1.30 -7.68 -10.09
C ILE A 122 -0.02 -8.22 -10.70
N PRO A 123 0.02 -9.24 -11.59
CA PRO A 123 -1.19 -9.92 -12.09
C PRO A 123 -2.06 -10.51 -10.97
N ALA A 124 -3.36 -10.61 -11.20
CA ALA A 124 -4.29 -11.11 -10.19
C ALA A 124 -4.11 -12.61 -9.92
N VAL A 125 -3.61 -12.98 -8.74
CA VAL A 125 -3.78 -14.35 -8.24
C VAL A 125 -5.22 -14.52 -7.80
N LYS A 126 -5.95 -15.39 -8.51
CA LYS A 126 -7.31 -15.80 -8.18
C LYS A 126 -7.31 -16.61 -6.86
N ASN A 127 -8.43 -16.64 -6.16
CA ASN A 127 -8.69 -17.45 -4.95
C ASN A 127 -8.25 -16.88 -3.58
N TYR A 128 -8.19 -15.56 -3.43
CA TYR A 128 -8.20 -14.94 -2.09
C TYR A 128 -9.60 -14.99 -1.44
N ASP A 129 -9.66 -15.64 -0.29
CA ASP A 129 -10.77 -15.57 0.66
C ASP A 129 -10.39 -14.69 1.87
N TRP A 130 -11.35 -14.42 2.75
CA TRP A 130 -11.12 -13.62 3.94
C TRP A 130 -10.01 -14.23 4.83
N TYR A 131 -10.00 -15.56 4.99
CA TYR A 131 -9.02 -16.27 5.82
C TYR A 131 -7.58 -16.06 5.36
N ARG A 132 -7.30 -16.21 4.06
CA ARG A 132 -5.97 -15.98 3.49
C ARG A 132 -5.57 -14.51 3.64
N VAL A 133 -6.51 -13.59 3.47
CA VAL A 133 -6.23 -12.14 3.57
C VAL A 133 -5.94 -11.73 5.00
N VAL A 134 -6.75 -12.15 5.98
CA VAL A 134 -6.54 -11.78 7.39
C VAL A 134 -5.24 -12.36 7.93
N LEU A 135 -4.86 -13.58 7.55
CA LEU A 135 -3.59 -14.19 7.97
C LEU A 135 -2.37 -13.56 7.26
N LEU A 136 -2.50 -13.21 5.98
CA LEU A 136 -1.46 -12.45 5.26
C LEU A 136 -1.26 -11.07 5.90
N LEU A 137 -2.35 -10.38 6.22
CA LEU A 137 -2.32 -9.09 6.89
C LEU A 137 -1.68 -9.21 8.28
N ALA A 138 -2.14 -10.15 9.10
CA ALA A 138 -1.63 -10.38 10.44
C ALA A 138 -0.13 -10.70 10.43
N SER A 139 0.33 -11.51 9.47
CA SER A 139 1.77 -11.79 9.32
C SER A 139 2.55 -10.58 8.81
N PHE A 140 1.99 -9.80 7.88
CA PHE A 140 2.63 -8.60 7.34
C PHE A 140 2.85 -7.53 8.40
N VAL A 141 1.86 -7.33 9.28
CA VAL A 141 1.97 -6.36 10.38
C VAL A 141 2.68 -6.91 11.62
N GLY A 142 3.11 -8.18 11.61
CA GLY A 142 3.88 -8.79 12.69
C GLY A 142 3.04 -9.22 13.90
N LEU A 143 1.73 -9.45 13.72
CA LEU A 143 0.87 -10.05 14.75
C LEU A 143 1.09 -11.56 14.83
N ILE A 144 1.40 -12.21 13.70
CA ILE A 144 1.74 -13.64 13.65
C ILE A 144 2.97 -13.86 12.76
N LYS A 145 3.62 -15.02 12.86
CA LYS A 145 4.69 -15.37 11.91
C LYS A 145 4.10 -15.84 10.58
N GLU A 146 4.86 -15.65 9.50
CA GLU A 146 4.41 -16.02 8.14
C GLU A 146 4.30 -17.54 7.94
N ASP A 147 5.26 -18.30 8.44
CA ASP A 147 5.21 -19.77 8.44
C ASP A 147 3.98 -20.31 9.18
N TYR A 148 3.65 -19.70 10.32
CA TYR A 148 2.45 -20.01 11.09
C TYR A 148 1.16 -19.66 10.33
N ALA A 149 1.11 -18.48 9.70
CA ALA A 149 -0.02 -18.07 8.88
C ALA A 149 -0.31 -19.07 7.75
N ILE A 150 0.74 -19.64 7.14
CA ILE A 150 0.62 -20.65 6.08
C ILE A 150 0.09 -21.97 6.64
N SER A 151 0.67 -22.46 7.75
CA SER A 151 0.30 -23.76 8.33
C SER A 151 -1.10 -23.76 8.97
N TYR A 152 -1.55 -22.62 9.52
CA TYR A 152 -2.86 -22.48 10.16
C TYR A 152 -4.03 -22.28 9.17
N LEU A 153 -3.75 -21.88 7.92
CA LEU A 153 -4.79 -21.55 6.94
C LEU A 153 -5.88 -22.64 6.73
N PRO A 154 -5.55 -23.95 6.64
CA PRO A 154 -6.57 -24.99 6.48
C PRO A 154 -7.53 -25.07 7.68
N GLU A 155 -7.02 -24.93 8.91
CA GLU A 155 -7.83 -24.94 10.14
C GLU A 155 -8.67 -23.68 10.26
N ALA A 156 -8.08 -22.52 9.95
CA ALA A 156 -8.79 -21.24 9.96
C ALA A 156 -10.05 -21.28 9.08
N ARG A 157 -9.98 -21.92 7.92
CA ARG A 157 -11.11 -22.08 6.97
C ARG A 157 -12.25 -22.95 7.49
N GLN A 158 -12.00 -23.76 8.52
CA GLN A 158 -13.03 -24.58 9.18
C GLN A 158 -13.65 -23.88 10.40
N SER A 159 -13.21 -22.66 10.70
CA SER A 159 -13.66 -21.86 11.83
C SER A 159 -14.45 -20.63 11.37
N SER A 160 -15.28 -20.07 12.25
CA SER A 160 -15.90 -18.76 12.01
C SER A 160 -14.85 -17.65 12.00
N HIS A 161 -15.10 -16.54 11.28
CA HIS A 161 -14.23 -15.36 11.30
C HIS A 161 -13.93 -14.86 12.72
N GLU A 162 -14.92 -14.86 13.61
CA GLU A 162 -14.77 -14.43 15.00
C GLU A 162 -13.71 -15.25 15.75
N LYS A 163 -13.82 -16.58 15.71
CA LYS A 163 -12.82 -17.49 16.30
C LYS A 163 -11.41 -17.29 15.75
N VAL A 164 -11.28 -17.00 14.46
CA VAL A 164 -9.98 -16.72 13.84
C VAL A 164 -9.39 -15.40 14.36
N LEU A 165 -10.23 -14.36 14.50
CA LEU A 165 -9.82 -13.08 15.09
C LEU A 165 -9.43 -13.24 16.56
N ASP A 166 -10.22 -13.96 17.35
CA ASP A 166 -9.90 -14.28 18.75
C ASP A 166 -8.56 -15.00 18.86
N HIS A 167 -8.33 -15.98 17.98
CA HIS A 167 -7.08 -16.72 17.93
C HIS A 167 -5.89 -15.81 17.62
N ILE A 168 -5.98 -14.97 16.58
CA ILE A 168 -4.94 -13.98 16.24
C ILE A 168 -4.66 -13.07 17.44
N MET A 169 -5.69 -12.54 18.10
CA MET A 169 -5.53 -11.67 19.28
C MET A 169 -4.87 -12.38 20.45
N SER A 170 -5.12 -13.68 20.63
CA SER A 170 -4.57 -14.47 21.73
C SER A 170 -3.06 -14.75 21.59
N ILE A 171 -2.58 -14.89 20.35
CA ILE A 171 -1.17 -15.22 20.07
C ILE A 171 -0.34 -13.98 19.67
N ALA A 172 -0.98 -12.87 19.35
CA ALA A 172 -0.29 -11.67 18.92
C ALA A 172 0.54 -11.04 20.06
N PRO A 173 1.75 -10.54 19.78
CA PRO A 173 2.53 -9.82 20.78
C PRO A 173 1.77 -8.58 21.27
N GLN A 174 1.52 -8.49 22.58
CA GLN A 174 0.72 -7.41 23.15
C GLN A 174 1.30 -6.01 22.86
N LEU A 175 2.63 -5.87 22.95
CA LEU A 175 3.30 -4.64 22.58
C LEU A 175 3.03 -4.26 21.11
N ARG A 176 2.95 -5.25 20.21
CA ARG A 176 2.69 -4.99 18.79
C ARG A 176 1.26 -4.55 18.54
N LEU A 177 0.28 -5.16 19.20
CA LEU A 177 -1.11 -4.72 19.17
C LEU A 177 -1.25 -3.27 19.64
N GLN A 178 -0.59 -2.92 20.75
CA GLN A 178 -0.58 -1.56 21.30
C GLN A 178 0.08 -0.55 20.33
N GLN A 179 1.23 -0.89 19.75
CA GLN A 179 1.92 -0.03 18.77
C GLN A 179 1.08 0.26 17.53
N LEU A 180 0.28 -0.71 17.10
CA LEU A 180 -0.58 -0.57 15.92
C LEU A 180 -1.97 -0.04 16.25
N GLY A 181 -2.33 0.05 17.54
CA GLY A 181 -3.69 0.39 17.98
C GLY A 181 -4.74 -0.60 17.48
N MET A 182 -4.37 -1.87 17.26
CA MET A 182 -5.25 -2.85 16.61
C MET A 182 -6.10 -3.63 17.61
N ASN A 183 -7.35 -3.82 17.24
CA ASN A 183 -8.33 -4.71 17.85
C ASN A 183 -8.99 -5.60 16.79
N LYS A 184 -9.85 -6.55 17.21
CA LYS A 184 -10.56 -7.47 16.29
C LYS A 184 -11.32 -6.76 15.18
N GLU A 185 -12.03 -5.68 15.50
CA GLU A 185 -12.81 -4.91 14.54
C GLU A 185 -11.92 -4.27 13.48
N SER A 186 -10.84 -3.61 13.89
CA SER A 186 -9.87 -2.99 12.98
C SER A 186 -9.16 -4.02 12.08
N ILE A 187 -8.79 -5.20 12.61
CA ILE A 187 -8.18 -6.30 11.84
C ILE A 187 -9.18 -6.81 10.79
N ASN A 188 -10.42 -7.06 11.21
CA ASN A 188 -11.47 -7.55 10.32
C ASN A 188 -11.78 -6.54 9.21
N ASN A 189 -11.96 -5.27 9.57
CA ASN A 189 -12.22 -4.19 8.63
C ASN A 189 -11.09 -4.06 7.59
N TRP A 190 -9.84 -4.07 8.04
CA TRP A 190 -8.69 -4.01 7.14
C TRP A 190 -8.60 -5.25 6.25
N ALA A 191 -8.96 -6.44 6.75
CA ALA A 191 -9.06 -7.64 5.92
C ALA A 191 -10.10 -7.48 4.80
N TYR A 192 -11.24 -6.84 5.06
CA TYR A 192 -12.24 -6.56 4.01
C TYR A 192 -11.76 -5.54 2.98
N ILE A 193 -11.08 -4.46 3.40
CA ILE A 193 -10.46 -3.50 2.48
C ILE A 193 -9.46 -4.22 1.57
N ALA A 194 -8.55 -5.01 2.15
CA ALA A 194 -7.54 -5.75 1.41
C ALA A 194 -8.15 -6.84 0.51
N LEU A 195 -9.23 -7.49 0.95
CA LEU A 195 -9.96 -8.48 0.16
C LEU A 195 -10.63 -7.84 -1.04
N PHE A 196 -11.29 -6.69 -0.87
CA PHE A 196 -11.85 -5.92 -1.97
C PHE A 196 -10.78 -5.60 -3.01
N MET A 197 -9.62 -5.07 -2.59
CA MET A 197 -8.51 -4.75 -3.50
C MET A 197 -8.16 -5.99 -4.33
N LYS A 198 -7.85 -7.11 -3.67
CA LYS A 198 -7.44 -8.34 -4.35
C LYS A 198 -8.51 -8.89 -5.30
N ARG A 199 -9.78 -8.82 -4.94
CA ARG A 199 -10.90 -9.30 -5.76
C ARG A 199 -11.19 -8.38 -6.94
N SER A 200 -11.03 -7.08 -6.75
CA SER A 200 -11.31 -6.07 -7.79
C SER A 200 -10.43 -6.23 -9.03
N LEU A 201 -9.25 -6.87 -8.89
CA LEU A 201 -8.35 -7.16 -10.01
C LEU A 201 -8.55 -8.53 -10.67
N TRP A 202 -9.37 -9.44 -10.12
CA TRP A 202 -9.48 -10.82 -10.64
C TRP A 202 -9.90 -10.90 -12.11
N ASP A 203 -10.78 -9.99 -12.51
CA ASP A 203 -11.29 -9.90 -13.87
C ASP A 203 -10.86 -8.60 -14.55
N TYR A 204 -9.89 -7.89 -13.95
CA TYR A 204 -9.30 -6.71 -14.56
C TYR A 204 -8.28 -7.12 -15.62
N ASP A 205 -8.53 -6.67 -16.85
CA ASP A 205 -7.62 -6.80 -17.97
C ASP A 205 -6.97 -5.43 -18.23
N PRO A 206 -5.67 -5.25 -17.92
CA PRO A 206 -4.99 -3.97 -18.14
C PRO A 206 -4.96 -3.61 -19.62
N LYS A 207 -5.26 -2.35 -19.92
CA LYS A 207 -5.31 -1.83 -21.30
C LYS A 207 -4.54 -0.52 -21.43
N GLY A 208 -4.14 -0.23 -22.66
CA GLY A 208 -3.40 0.97 -23.01
C GLY A 208 -1.88 0.81 -22.83
N MET A 209 -1.16 1.90 -23.09
CA MET A 209 0.30 1.93 -22.99
C MET A 209 0.75 3.22 -22.31
N VAL A 210 1.76 3.11 -21.46
CA VAL A 210 2.46 4.27 -20.90
C VAL A 210 3.70 4.60 -21.73
N LYS A 211 4.15 5.85 -21.65
CA LYS A 211 5.36 6.31 -22.35
C LYS A 211 6.62 5.62 -21.84
N CYS A 212 6.70 5.40 -20.53
CA CYS A 212 7.84 4.80 -19.86
C CYS A 212 7.39 4.12 -18.56
N MET A 213 8.10 3.08 -18.15
CA MET A 213 7.92 2.39 -16.88
C MET A 213 9.26 1.83 -16.42
N ASP A 214 9.47 1.86 -15.10
CA ASP A 214 10.58 1.20 -14.42
C ASP A 214 9.97 0.18 -13.44
N VAL A 215 10.38 -1.07 -13.56
CA VAL A 215 9.90 -2.18 -12.73
C VAL A 215 11.03 -2.62 -11.81
N PHE A 216 10.86 -2.33 -10.52
CA PHE A 216 11.76 -2.80 -9.47
C PHE A 216 11.26 -4.13 -8.95
N TYR A 217 12.08 -5.17 -9.03
CA TYR A 217 11.68 -6.53 -8.66
C TYR A 217 12.74 -7.22 -7.79
N THR A 218 12.31 -8.22 -7.04
CA THR A 218 13.14 -9.02 -6.14
C THR A 218 13.12 -10.49 -6.57
N VAL A 219 13.69 -11.36 -5.73
CA VAL A 219 13.46 -12.81 -5.77
C VAL A 219 11.95 -13.15 -5.80
N PRO A 220 11.58 -14.35 -6.31
CA PRO A 220 10.19 -14.79 -6.37
C PRO A 220 9.45 -14.64 -5.04
N VAL A 221 8.18 -14.28 -5.10
CA VAL A 221 7.33 -14.20 -3.91
C VAL A 221 6.85 -15.61 -3.56
N ALA A 222 7.18 -16.08 -2.35
CA ALA A 222 6.76 -17.39 -1.89
C ALA A 222 5.22 -17.56 -1.98
N GLY A 223 4.77 -18.65 -2.60
CA GLY A 223 3.34 -18.93 -2.81
C GLY A 223 2.69 -18.12 -3.94
N TYR A 224 3.49 -17.42 -4.75
CA TYR A 224 3.03 -16.73 -5.96
C TYR A 224 3.68 -17.38 -7.21
N GLY A 225 2.85 -17.95 -8.08
CA GLY A 225 3.34 -18.59 -9.31
C GLY A 225 4.16 -19.86 -9.05
N GLN A 226 4.90 -20.28 -10.08
CA GLN A 226 5.73 -21.50 -10.07
C GLN A 226 7.23 -21.19 -10.14
N ALA A 227 7.62 -19.92 -10.18
CA ALA A 227 9.02 -19.52 -10.29
C ALA A 227 9.78 -19.82 -8.99
N THR A 228 10.89 -20.55 -9.10
CA THR A 228 11.76 -20.90 -7.96
C THR A 228 13.07 -20.10 -7.95
N ASN A 229 13.39 -19.41 -9.05
CA ASN A 229 14.57 -18.56 -9.20
C ASN A 229 14.22 -17.24 -9.90
N VAL A 230 15.17 -16.31 -9.91
CA VAL A 230 14.98 -14.94 -10.44
C VAL A 230 14.74 -14.93 -11.96
N GLU A 231 15.35 -15.85 -12.71
CA GLU A 231 15.23 -15.90 -14.16
C GLU A 231 13.83 -16.35 -14.60
N ASP A 232 13.30 -17.40 -13.99
CA ASP A 232 11.93 -17.86 -14.20
C ASP A 232 10.91 -16.80 -13.76
N TRP A 233 11.20 -16.13 -12.65
CA TRP A 233 10.37 -15.03 -12.16
C TRP A 233 10.33 -13.88 -13.15
N PHE A 234 11.49 -13.50 -13.67
CA PHE A 234 11.60 -12.45 -14.66
C PHE A 234 10.84 -12.79 -15.95
N THR A 235 11.18 -13.94 -16.55
CA THR A 235 10.67 -14.34 -17.87
C THR A 235 9.18 -14.71 -17.82
N GLY A 236 8.75 -15.36 -16.74
CA GLY A 236 7.38 -15.82 -16.55
C GLY A 236 6.41 -14.70 -16.16
N TYR A 237 6.86 -13.70 -15.40
CA TYR A 237 5.96 -12.76 -14.73
C TYR A 237 6.37 -11.29 -14.92
N ILE A 238 7.61 -10.91 -14.59
CA ILE A 238 8.02 -9.50 -14.55
C ILE A 238 8.12 -8.88 -15.94
N SER A 239 8.69 -9.58 -16.93
CA SER A 239 8.86 -9.07 -18.30
C SER A 239 7.55 -8.80 -19.04
N LYS A 240 6.40 -9.28 -18.51
CA LYS A 240 5.08 -9.06 -19.11
C LYS A 240 4.66 -7.60 -19.13
N TRP A 241 5.32 -6.75 -18.33
CA TRP A 241 5.11 -5.31 -18.37
C TRP A 241 5.51 -4.66 -19.70
N ASP A 242 6.39 -5.29 -20.51
CA ASP A 242 6.76 -4.77 -21.83
C ASP A 242 5.57 -4.54 -22.75
N ALA A 243 4.51 -5.36 -22.62
CA ALA A 243 3.30 -5.23 -23.43
C ALA A 243 2.55 -3.90 -23.20
N PHE A 244 2.83 -3.19 -22.10
CA PHE A 244 2.14 -1.97 -21.68
C PHE A 244 3.01 -0.71 -21.75
N VAL A 245 4.22 -0.81 -22.33
CA VAL A 245 5.19 0.29 -22.34
C VAL A 245 5.73 0.51 -23.74
N LYS A 246 5.66 1.75 -24.22
CA LYS A 246 6.23 2.11 -25.53
C LYS A 246 7.75 1.88 -25.53
N GLY A 247 8.21 0.92 -26.33
CA GLY A 247 9.63 0.57 -26.44
C GLY A 247 10.17 -0.35 -25.33
N GLY A 248 9.29 -0.95 -24.53
CA GLY A 248 9.66 -1.85 -23.43
C GLY A 248 9.89 -1.13 -22.09
N ALA A 249 9.71 -1.87 -20.99
CA ALA A 249 9.97 -1.36 -19.65
C ALA A 249 11.47 -1.47 -19.32
N LYS A 250 11.92 -0.65 -18.36
CA LYS A 250 13.24 -0.84 -17.72
C LYS A 250 13.06 -1.69 -16.48
N TYR A 251 13.97 -2.63 -16.24
CA TYR A 251 13.86 -3.58 -15.14
C TYR A 251 15.07 -3.48 -14.22
N HIS A 252 14.79 -3.47 -12.91
CA HIS A 252 15.80 -3.28 -11.89
C HIS A 252 15.66 -4.34 -10.81
N LEU A 253 16.59 -5.30 -10.77
CA LEU A 253 16.68 -6.26 -9.67
C LEU A 253 17.22 -5.53 -8.43
N VAL A 254 16.48 -5.57 -7.33
CA VAL A 254 16.85 -4.90 -6.07
C VAL A 254 17.02 -5.88 -4.92
N GLU A 255 17.80 -5.47 -3.92
CA GLU A 255 18.07 -6.27 -2.73
C GLU A 255 16.82 -6.52 -1.88
N GLY A 256 16.84 -7.65 -1.16
CA GLY A 256 15.77 -8.05 -0.24
C GLY A 256 14.70 -8.91 -0.89
N SER A 257 13.55 -8.95 -0.23
CA SER A 257 12.34 -9.63 -0.69
C SER A 257 11.26 -8.60 -0.98
N HIS A 258 10.14 -9.08 -1.53
CA HIS A 258 8.97 -8.25 -1.74
C HIS A 258 8.59 -7.41 -0.51
N LYS A 259 8.70 -7.96 0.70
CA LYS A 259 8.37 -7.27 1.96
C LYS A 259 9.47 -6.31 2.42
N THR A 260 10.73 -6.61 2.12
CA THR A 260 11.88 -5.91 2.69
C THR A 260 12.55 -4.95 1.72
N MET A 261 12.13 -4.85 0.46
CA MET A 261 12.76 -3.94 -0.51
C MET A 261 12.64 -2.45 -0.11
N ILE A 262 11.54 -2.05 0.53
CA ILE A 262 11.31 -0.66 1.03
C ILE A 262 11.21 -0.57 2.55
N SER A 263 11.54 -1.66 3.24
CA SER A 263 11.47 -1.82 4.70
C SER A 263 12.81 -2.32 5.23
N PRO A 264 13.04 -2.38 6.56
CA PRO A 264 14.30 -2.91 7.07
C PRO A 264 14.58 -4.33 6.55
N PRO A 265 15.84 -4.65 6.20
CA PRO A 265 17.05 -3.82 6.36
C PRO A 265 17.31 -2.80 5.22
N ASN A 266 16.55 -2.81 4.12
CA ASN A 266 16.85 -2.06 2.90
C ASN A 266 16.27 -0.63 2.84
N VAL A 267 15.86 -0.05 3.97
CA VAL A 267 15.29 1.31 4.07
C VAL A 267 16.20 2.42 3.56
N LYS A 268 17.49 2.15 3.32
CA LYS A 268 18.46 3.12 2.80
C LYS A 268 18.86 2.87 1.35
N SER A 269 19.07 1.62 0.96
CA SER A 269 19.60 1.27 -0.36
C SER A 269 18.57 1.54 -1.46
N PHE A 270 17.34 1.04 -1.29
CA PHE A 270 16.29 1.23 -2.29
C PHE A 270 15.91 2.70 -2.52
N PRO A 271 15.62 3.53 -1.49
CA PRO A 271 15.22 4.91 -1.74
C PRO A 271 16.28 5.74 -2.49
N LYS A 272 17.57 5.49 -2.22
CA LYS A 272 18.67 6.14 -2.95
C LYS A 272 18.66 5.72 -4.43
N PHE A 273 18.56 4.42 -4.69
CA PHE A 273 18.52 3.91 -6.05
C PHE A 273 17.27 4.36 -6.80
N PHE A 274 16.10 4.36 -6.16
CA PHE A 274 14.86 4.90 -6.69
C PHE A 274 15.01 6.38 -7.09
N LYS A 275 15.68 7.19 -6.25
CA LYS A 275 16.00 8.59 -6.58
C LYS A 275 16.89 8.71 -7.82
N THR A 276 17.92 7.87 -7.96
CA THR A 276 18.75 7.85 -9.17
C THR A 276 17.94 7.53 -10.43
N VAL A 277 17.04 6.53 -10.37
CA VAL A 277 16.18 6.18 -11.51
C VAL A 277 15.23 7.32 -11.89
N LEU A 278 14.70 8.06 -10.90
CA LEU A 278 13.90 9.26 -11.17
C LEU A 278 14.72 10.33 -11.91
N GLU A 279 15.95 10.59 -11.46
CA GLU A 279 16.85 11.56 -12.09
C GLU A 279 17.22 11.17 -13.53
N GLU A 280 17.47 9.88 -13.79
CA GLU A 280 17.68 9.34 -15.14
C GLU A 280 16.47 9.49 -16.07
N ARG A 281 15.25 9.60 -15.50
CA ARG A 281 14.02 9.91 -16.23
C ARG A 281 13.79 11.41 -16.41
N GLY A 282 14.67 12.25 -15.88
CA GLY A 282 14.53 13.71 -15.88
C GLY A 282 13.45 14.21 -14.93
N LEU A 283 13.13 13.43 -13.89
CA LEU A 283 12.09 13.74 -12.90
C LEU A 283 12.65 14.40 -11.64
#